data_AF-A0A165DV55-F1
#
_entry.id   AF-A0A165DV55-F1
#
_cell.length_a   1.000
_cell.length_b   1.000
_cell.length_c   1.000
_cell.angle_alpha   90.00
_cell.angle_beta   90.00
_cell.angle_gamma   90.00
#
_symmetry.space_group_name_H-M   'P 1'
#
loop_
_entity.id
_entity.type
_entity.pdbx_description
1 polymer ?
#
loop_
_entity_poly.entity_id
_entity_poly.type
_entity_poly.pdbx_seq_one_letter_code
_entity_poly.pdbx_strand_id
1 'polypeptide(L)'
;MPPPEHEEEDIRNAILDKALKGRQPTDLMLRCTVLDAEGNVKTISGQFKKSELCSEHRLNPRDLRKIDSRIPNLVPTILTRKEAILVNVLHIRALIKADAVILFDSYGSADSRLHSVFLYHLEHNLKTKSAPLLPYEFRALESVLLSVVSALEAEMVFLRNLVGSVLAELEDDIDRDKFRRLLHCSRKLSSFHNRAKLVQEALAEVLEQDEDLAAMYLTDKKIDHKRQISDHEELEVLLESFSKQVEEIVTESESAMGNVTATQEIVDLILDSNRNSLLTLDLRVSIMTMGIGSGTLIAGLFGMNLLSHMEQEPYAFYGVSAISLVIALGTTIHGLRTLSRIRRVGLSSGTGQMSRRPSTPWLPLPLRRRGPEGWP
;
A
#
# COMPACT_ATOMS: atom_id res chain seq x y z
N MET A 1 -37.51 -16.76 58.29
CA MET A 1 -36.27 -17.52 58.53
C MET A 1 -35.31 -17.16 57.41
N PRO A 2 -34.28 -16.33 57.66
CA PRO A 2 -33.25 -16.08 56.66
C PRO A 2 -32.42 -17.36 56.45
N PRO A 3 -31.88 -17.61 55.25
CA PRO A 3 -31.05 -18.78 55.00
C PRO A 3 -29.74 -18.69 55.81
N PRO A 4 -29.14 -19.83 56.19
CA PRO A 4 -27.96 -19.85 57.05
C PRO A 4 -26.75 -19.24 56.32
N GLU A 5 -26.10 -18.25 56.94
CA GLU A 5 -24.99 -17.45 56.39
C GLU A 5 -23.82 -18.29 55.84
N HIS A 6 -23.68 -19.55 56.28
CA HIS A 6 -22.64 -20.47 55.79
C HIS A 6 -22.85 -20.93 54.34
N GLU A 7 -24.09 -21.08 53.86
CA GLU A 7 -24.32 -21.49 52.46
C GLU A 7 -23.96 -20.36 51.47
N GLU A 8 -24.15 -19.09 51.84
CA GLU A 8 -23.77 -17.96 50.99
C GLU A 8 -22.26 -17.78 50.88
N GLU A 9 -21.50 -18.06 51.95
CA GLU A 9 -20.04 -18.04 51.91
C GLU A 9 -19.47 -19.17 51.04
N ASP A 10 -20.04 -20.38 51.13
CA ASP A 10 -19.60 -21.51 50.31
C ASP A 10 -19.92 -21.31 48.83
N ILE A 11 -21.09 -20.73 48.51
CA ILE A 11 -21.44 -20.36 47.14
C ILE A 11 -20.54 -19.23 46.63
N ARG A 12 -20.24 -18.21 47.45
CA ARG A 12 -19.29 -17.15 47.09
C ARG A 12 -17.89 -17.70 46.85
N ASN A 13 -17.40 -18.58 47.70
CA ASN A 13 -16.09 -19.21 47.57
C ASN A 13 -16.03 -20.12 46.33
N ALA A 14 -17.10 -20.87 46.03
CA ALA A 14 -17.19 -21.67 44.82
C ALA A 14 -17.26 -20.81 43.55
N ILE A 15 -17.95 -19.67 43.57
CA ILE A 15 -17.98 -18.70 42.47
C ILE A 15 -16.61 -18.03 42.32
N LEU A 16 -15.94 -17.68 43.42
CA LEU A 16 -14.59 -17.10 43.41
C LEU A 16 -13.58 -18.10 42.83
N ASP A 17 -13.63 -19.35 43.25
CA ASP A 17 -12.72 -20.41 42.80
C ASP A 17 -12.98 -20.75 41.32
N LYS A 18 -14.24 -20.70 40.86
CA LYS A 18 -14.61 -20.86 39.45
C LYS A 18 -14.20 -19.64 38.61
N ALA A 19 -14.27 -18.42 39.15
CA ALA A 19 -13.80 -17.20 38.51
C ALA A 19 -12.26 -17.12 38.47
N LEU A 20 -11.57 -17.68 39.48
CA LEU A 20 -10.12 -17.80 39.54
C LEU A 20 -9.60 -18.90 38.62
N LYS A 21 -10.30 -20.04 38.51
CA LYS A 21 -10.00 -21.09 37.52
C LYS A 21 -10.19 -20.63 36.08
N GLY A 22 -11.21 -19.80 35.81
CA GLY A 22 -11.38 -19.12 34.51
C GLY A 22 -10.34 -18.03 34.21
N ARG A 23 -9.57 -17.61 35.23
CA ARG A 23 -8.44 -16.66 35.15
C ARG A 23 -7.08 -17.33 35.27
N GLN A 24 -6.98 -18.66 35.17
CA GLN A 24 -5.68 -19.24 34.86
C GLN A 24 -5.29 -18.72 33.47
N PRO A 25 -4.16 -18.02 33.31
CA PRO A 25 -3.68 -17.72 31.97
C PRO A 25 -3.47 -19.08 31.32
N THR A 26 -4.30 -19.43 30.33
CA THR A 26 -4.04 -20.59 29.47
C THR A 26 -2.59 -20.49 29.07
N ASP A 27 -1.75 -21.40 29.56
CA ASP A 27 -0.29 -21.30 29.45
C ASP A 27 0.01 -21.14 27.96
N LEU A 28 0.43 -19.93 27.57
CA LEU A 28 0.39 -19.53 26.18
C LEU A 28 1.53 -20.26 25.47
N MET A 29 1.18 -21.32 24.74
CA MET A 29 2.13 -22.11 23.97
C MET A 29 2.51 -21.35 22.69
N LEU A 30 3.80 -21.14 22.49
CA LEU A 30 4.37 -20.58 21.27
C LEU A 30 5.02 -21.72 20.48
N ARG A 31 4.79 -21.73 19.17
CA ARG A 31 5.42 -22.69 18.26
C ARG A 31 6.73 -22.08 17.78
N CYS A 32 7.85 -22.73 18.05
CA CYS A 32 9.17 -22.22 17.75
C CYS A 32 10.03 -23.26 17.03
N THR A 33 10.89 -22.78 16.15
CA THR A 33 11.97 -23.55 15.53
C THR A 33 13.30 -23.07 16.10
N VAL A 34 14.13 -24.00 16.58
CA VAL A 34 15.38 -23.69 17.28
C VAL A 34 16.58 -24.21 16.49
N LEU A 35 17.53 -23.32 16.21
CA LEU A 35 18.82 -23.62 15.62
C LEU A 35 19.93 -23.52 16.66
N ASP A 36 20.93 -24.40 16.58
CA ASP A 36 22.08 -24.44 17.49
C ASP A 36 23.29 -23.63 16.99
N ALA A 37 24.38 -23.68 17.76
CA ALA A 37 25.60 -22.92 17.52
C ALA A 37 26.30 -23.33 16.22
N GLU A 38 26.11 -24.58 15.80
CA GLU A 38 26.60 -25.12 14.53
C GLU A 38 25.66 -24.81 13.35
N GLY A 39 24.50 -24.21 13.61
CA GLY A 39 23.49 -23.87 12.62
C GLY A 39 22.58 -25.04 12.25
N ASN A 40 22.58 -26.14 13.00
CA ASN A 40 21.67 -27.26 12.77
C ASN A 40 20.31 -26.99 13.45
N VAL A 41 19.25 -27.49 12.82
CA VAL A 41 17.89 -27.40 13.38
C VAL A 41 17.71 -28.48 14.45
N LYS A 42 17.61 -28.08 15.72
CA LYS A 42 17.39 -29.00 16.86
C LYS A 42 15.93 -29.40 17.00
N THR A 43 15.04 -28.43 16.89
CA THR A 43 13.61 -28.62 17.08
C THR A 43 12.87 -27.85 16.01
N ILE A 44 12.03 -28.54 15.22
CA ILE A 44 11.13 -27.91 14.27
C ILE A 44 9.78 -27.79 14.94
N SER A 45 9.25 -26.57 15.03
CA SER A 45 7.88 -26.34 15.47
C SER A 45 7.52 -26.93 16.85
N GLY A 46 8.48 -26.89 17.77
CA GLY A 46 8.27 -27.27 19.17
C GLY A 46 7.32 -26.29 19.85
N GLN A 47 6.47 -26.80 20.74
CA GLN A 47 5.57 -25.94 21.52
C GLN A 47 6.22 -25.65 22.87
N PHE A 48 6.49 -24.37 23.13
CA PHE A 48 7.14 -23.90 24.34
C PHE A 48 6.23 -22.96 25.11
N LYS A 49 6.24 -23.04 26.44
CA LYS A 49 5.50 -22.08 27.26
C LYS A 49 6.19 -20.72 27.20
N LYS A 50 5.38 -19.67 27.12
CA LYS A 50 5.88 -18.28 27.16
C LYS A 50 6.71 -17.99 28.42
N SER A 51 6.30 -18.54 29.56
CA SER A 51 6.99 -18.41 30.85
C SER A 51 8.36 -19.10 30.84
N GLU A 52 8.44 -20.31 30.28
CA GLU A 52 9.68 -21.08 30.14
C GLU A 52 10.69 -20.34 29.25
N LEU A 53 10.28 -19.88 28.06
CA LEU A 53 11.11 -19.08 27.15
C LEU A 53 11.62 -17.79 27.82
N CYS A 54 10.77 -17.13 28.61
CA CYS A 54 11.16 -15.95 29.39
C CYS A 54 12.29 -16.27 30.37
N SER A 55 12.14 -17.36 31.15
CA SER A 55 13.13 -17.77 32.14
C SER A 55 14.42 -18.29 31.52
N GLU A 56 14.32 -19.09 30.47
CA GLU A 56 15.45 -19.76 29.81
C GLU A 56 16.31 -18.77 29.02
N HIS A 57 15.69 -17.73 28.46
CA HIS A 57 16.40 -16.76 27.63
C HIS A 57 16.50 -15.37 28.24
N ARG A 58 16.19 -15.24 29.54
CA ARG A 58 16.27 -13.99 30.31
C ARG A 58 15.58 -12.81 29.62
N LEU A 59 14.43 -13.08 29.02
CA LEU A 59 13.62 -12.08 28.35
C LEU A 59 12.61 -11.49 29.30
N ASN A 60 12.31 -10.20 29.15
CA ASN A 60 11.17 -9.62 29.84
C ASN A 60 9.86 -10.08 29.18
N PRO A 61 8.80 -10.37 29.96
CA PRO A 61 7.48 -10.73 29.40
C PRO A 61 6.90 -9.68 28.43
N ARG A 62 7.31 -8.41 28.56
CA ARG A 62 7.00 -7.31 27.65
C ARG A 62 7.56 -7.55 26.24
N ASP A 63 8.77 -8.09 26.15
CA ASP A 63 9.47 -8.29 24.90
C ASP A 63 8.83 -9.42 24.09
N LEU A 64 8.38 -10.50 24.75
CA LEU A 64 7.63 -11.57 24.08
C LEU A 64 6.28 -11.12 23.48
N ARG A 65 5.69 -9.99 23.92
CA ARG A 65 4.50 -9.44 23.25
C ARG A 65 4.86 -8.86 21.88
N LYS A 66 6.09 -8.38 21.69
CA LYS A 66 6.58 -7.85 20.41
C LYS A 66 6.96 -8.93 19.39
N ILE A 67 6.78 -10.21 19.74
CA ILE A 67 6.99 -11.36 18.85
C ILE A 67 5.83 -12.36 18.94
N ASP A 68 4.72 -12.01 19.62
CA ASP A 68 3.55 -12.89 19.71
C ASP A 68 2.80 -12.85 18.38
N SER A 69 2.79 -13.98 17.67
CA SER A 69 2.21 -14.08 16.33
C SER A 69 0.69 -13.94 16.28
N ARG A 70 0.01 -13.94 17.45
CA ARG A 70 -1.44 -13.72 17.55
C ARG A 70 -1.84 -12.25 17.55
N ILE A 71 -0.90 -11.33 17.76
CA ILE A 71 -1.19 -9.90 17.74
C ILE A 71 -1.08 -9.43 16.29
N PRO A 72 -2.19 -9.07 15.63
CA PRO A 72 -2.16 -8.59 14.26
C PRO A 72 -1.49 -7.21 14.20
N ASN A 73 -0.89 -6.88 13.06
CA ASN A 73 -0.35 -5.55 12.75
C ASN A 73 0.75 -5.07 13.71
N LEU A 74 1.61 -5.98 14.15
CA LEU A 74 2.76 -5.62 14.96
C LEU A 74 3.72 -4.73 14.18
N VAL A 75 4.12 -3.61 14.79
CA VAL A 75 5.10 -2.69 14.20
C VAL A 75 6.44 -3.42 14.09
N PRO A 76 7.15 -3.31 12.95
CA PRO A 76 8.52 -3.77 12.83
C PRO A 76 9.41 -3.21 13.94
N THR A 77 10.18 -4.07 14.60
CA THR A 77 11.09 -3.65 15.67
C THR A 77 12.32 -4.56 15.72
N ILE A 78 13.48 -3.94 15.87
CA ILE A 78 14.74 -4.61 16.23
C ILE A 78 15.09 -4.12 17.63
N LEU A 79 15.27 -5.03 18.58
CA LEU A 79 15.53 -4.67 19.97
C LEU A 79 16.75 -5.40 20.49
N THR A 80 17.69 -4.61 20.98
CA THR A 80 18.88 -5.09 21.65
C THR A 80 18.54 -5.41 23.11
N ARG A 81 18.96 -6.59 23.58
CA ARG A 81 18.87 -7.00 24.99
C ARG A 81 20.23 -7.52 25.42
N LYS A 82 20.38 -7.78 26.73
CA LYS A 82 21.67 -8.15 27.32
C LYS A 82 22.32 -9.37 26.66
N GLU A 83 21.51 -10.38 26.32
CA GLU A 83 21.98 -11.68 25.81
C GLU A 83 21.27 -12.10 24.51
N ALA A 84 20.49 -11.21 23.89
CA ALA A 84 19.70 -11.53 22.71
C ALA A 84 19.35 -10.29 21.89
N ILE A 85 19.15 -10.48 20.59
CA ILE A 85 18.56 -9.51 19.67
C ILE A 85 17.17 -10.03 19.30
N LEU A 86 16.14 -9.23 19.54
CA LEU A 86 14.78 -9.54 19.16
C LEU A 86 14.45 -8.86 17.84
N VAL A 87 14.03 -9.63 16.84
CA VAL A 87 13.68 -9.12 15.52
C VAL A 87 12.24 -9.50 15.22
N ASN A 88 11.40 -8.50 14.98
CA ASN A 88 10.07 -8.67 14.43
C ASN A 88 9.97 -7.79 13.20
N VAL A 89 10.05 -8.38 12.01
CA VAL A 89 10.02 -7.64 10.74
C VAL A 89 9.27 -8.48 9.72
N LEU A 90 8.18 -7.93 9.17
CA LEU A 90 7.30 -8.58 8.19
C LEU A 90 6.86 -10.01 8.61
N HIS A 91 7.29 -11.03 7.87
CA HIS A 91 6.98 -12.44 8.08
C HIS A 91 7.90 -13.12 9.09
N ILE A 92 8.98 -12.45 9.53
CA ILE A 92 9.99 -13.04 10.41
C ILE A 92 9.85 -12.51 11.83
N ARG A 93 9.79 -13.44 12.77
CA ARG A 93 9.87 -13.20 14.20
C ARG A 93 11.00 -14.09 14.72
N ALA A 94 12.08 -13.47 15.18
CA ALA A 94 13.28 -14.18 15.58
C ALA A 94 13.84 -13.64 16.89
N LEU A 95 14.43 -14.53 17.66
CA LEU A 95 15.32 -14.21 18.76
C LEU A 95 16.70 -14.77 18.40
N ILE A 96 17.67 -13.88 18.30
CA ILE A 96 19.04 -14.20 17.90
C ILE A 96 19.93 -14.10 19.14
N LYS A 97 20.74 -15.13 19.37
CA LYS A 97 21.80 -15.16 20.39
C LYS A 97 23.16 -15.36 19.72
N ALA A 98 24.22 -15.28 20.51
CA ALA A 98 25.59 -15.61 20.06
C ALA A 98 25.77 -17.09 19.65
N ASP A 99 24.87 -17.98 20.07
CA ASP A 99 25.02 -19.44 19.90
C ASP A 99 23.73 -20.17 19.56
N ALA A 100 22.63 -19.45 19.30
CA ALA A 100 21.36 -20.04 18.92
C ALA A 100 20.46 -19.02 18.23
N VAL A 101 19.57 -19.51 17.35
CA VAL A 101 18.48 -18.71 16.77
C VAL A 101 17.15 -19.40 17.05
N ILE A 102 16.16 -18.63 17.50
CA ILE A 102 14.81 -19.11 17.76
C ILE A 102 13.86 -18.35 16.85
N LEU A 103 13.22 -19.07 15.94
CA LEU A 103 12.20 -18.54 15.05
C LEU A 103 10.83 -18.82 15.65
N PHE A 104 9.96 -17.81 15.70
CA PHE A 104 8.59 -17.93 16.18
C PHE A 104 7.66 -18.12 14.99
N ASP A 105 7.03 -19.30 14.93
CA ASP A 105 6.10 -19.64 13.85
C ASP A 105 4.80 -18.83 14.00
N SER A 106 4.23 -18.41 12.87
CA SER A 106 2.93 -17.74 12.88
C SER A 106 1.81 -18.75 13.16
N TYR A 107 0.94 -18.44 14.13
CA TYR A 107 -0.19 -19.31 14.44
C TYR A 107 -1.24 -19.19 13.32
N GLY A 108 -1.42 -20.27 12.54
CA GLY A 108 -2.54 -20.41 11.61
C GLY A 108 -2.43 -19.73 10.23
N SER A 109 -1.24 -19.32 9.75
CA SER A 109 -1.09 -18.76 8.40
C SER A 109 -0.20 -19.61 7.47
N ALA A 110 -0.58 -19.60 6.19
CA ALA A 110 -0.11 -20.40 5.07
C ALA A 110 1.24 -19.96 4.47
N ASP A 111 2.04 -19.15 5.17
CA ASP A 111 3.34 -18.66 4.66
C ASP A 111 4.48 -19.68 4.81
N SER A 112 4.13 -20.96 4.79
CA SER A 112 5.05 -22.09 4.91
C SER A 112 6.15 -22.03 3.85
N ARG A 113 5.89 -21.45 2.67
CA ARG A 113 6.86 -21.36 1.58
C ARG A 113 7.96 -20.36 1.89
N LEU A 114 7.61 -19.09 2.16
CA LEU A 114 8.60 -18.06 2.52
C LEU A 114 9.37 -18.46 3.78
N HIS A 115 8.68 -19.02 4.77
CA HIS A 115 9.31 -19.51 5.98
C HIS A 115 10.27 -20.70 5.71
N SER A 116 9.89 -21.66 4.87
CA SER A 116 10.76 -22.79 4.51
C SER A 116 12.00 -22.37 3.70
N VAL A 117 11.83 -21.42 2.77
CA VAL A 117 12.93 -20.87 1.97
C VAL A 117 13.89 -20.12 2.89
N PHE A 118 13.36 -19.28 3.76
CA PHE A 118 14.16 -18.58 4.78
C PHE A 118 14.92 -19.56 5.68
N LEU A 119 14.25 -20.58 6.23
CA LEU A 119 14.88 -21.55 7.13
C LEU A 119 16.04 -22.28 6.45
N TYR A 120 15.89 -22.66 5.17
CA TYR A 120 16.95 -23.27 4.39
C TYR A 120 18.15 -22.33 4.20
N HIS A 121 17.92 -21.06 3.84
CA HIS A 121 18.99 -20.07 3.69
C HIS A 121 19.69 -19.76 5.02
N LEU A 122 18.93 -19.64 6.11
CA LEU A 122 19.46 -19.43 7.45
C LEU A 122 20.35 -20.59 7.88
N GLU A 123 19.87 -21.84 7.74
CA GLU A 123 20.64 -23.04 8.05
C GLU A 123 21.96 -23.08 7.26
N HIS A 124 21.88 -22.79 5.96
CA HIS A 124 23.06 -22.74 5.10
C HIS A 124 24.08 -21.69 5.58
N ASN A 125 23.64 -20.45 5.78
CA ASN A 125 24.50 -19.32 6.17
C ASN A 125 25.11 -19.47 7.57
N LEU A 126 24.40 -20.09 8.51
CA LEU A 126 24.93 -20.37 9.84
C LEU A 126 25.99 -21.48 9.81
N LYS A 127 25.87 -22.45 8.90
CA LYS A 127 26.84 -23.53 8.70
C LYS A 127 28.07 -23.09 7.92
N THR A 128 27.93 -22.20 6.96
CA THR A 128 29.06 -21.65 6.21
C THR A 128 29.90 -20.76 7.13
N LYS A 129 31.09 -21.26 7.47
CA LYS A 129 32.18 -20.44 8.02
C LYS A 129 32.88 -19.73 6.85
N SER A 130 32.16 -18.85 6.14
CA SER A 130 32.77 -18.01 5.11
C SER A 130 33.65 -16.96 5.77
N ALA A 131 34.83 -16.70 5.18
CA ALA A 131 35.67 -15.55 5.54
C ALA A 131 35.17 -14.30 4.77
N PRO A 132 35.11 -13.10 5.38
CA PRO A 132 35.54 -12.75 6.74
C PRO A 132 34.61 -13.30 7.83
N LEU A 133 35.16 -13.50 9.03
CA LEU A 133 34.55 -14.23 10.15
C LEU A 133 33.46 -13.41 10.84
N LEU A 134 32.32 -13.16 10.17
CA LEU A 134 31.16 -12.55 10.79
C LEU A 134 30.69 -13.41 12.00
N PRO A 135 30.47 -12.80 13.18
CA PRO A 135 29.89 -13.47 14.32
C PRO A 135 28.59 -14.20 14.00
N TYR A 136 28.26 -15.23 14.77
CA TYR A 136 27.07 -16.05 14.55
C TYR A 136 25.79 -15.20 14.53
N GLU A 137 25.67 -14.25 15.46
CA GLU A 137 24.54 -13.35 15.57
C GLU A 137 24.36 -12.45 14.33
N PHE A 138 25.44 -12.04 13.67
CA PHE A 138 25.37 -11.19 12.49
C PHE A 138 25.07 -11.99 11.23
N ARG A 139 25.57 -13.22 11.10
CA ARG A 139 25.16 -14.14 10.03
C ARG A 139 23.66 -14.48 10.13
N ALA A 140 23.15 -14.63 11.34
CA ALA A 140 21.71 -14.80 11.58
C ALA A 140 20.93 -13.54 11.19
N LEU A 141 21.37 -12.37 11.64
CA LEU A 141 20.73 -11.09 11.35
C LEU A 141 20.72 -10.77 9.85
N GLU A 142 21.86 -10.94 9.17
CA GLU A 142 22.00 -10.80 7.72
C GLU A 142 21.01 -11.69 6.98
N SER A 143 20.88 -12.96 7.38
CA SER A 143 19.93 -13.89 6.77
C SER A 143 18.47 -13.45 6.95
N VAL A 144 18.14 -12.88 8.11
CA VAL A 144 16.82 -12.30 8.37
C VAL A 144 16.56 -11.08 7.49
N LEU A 145 17.49 -10.12 7.45
CA LEU A 145 17.36 -8.90 6.67
C LEU A 145 17.31 -9.18 5.17
N LEU A 146 18.15 -10.11 4.68
CA LEU A 146 18.13 -10.54 3.29
C LEU A 146 16.77 -11.11 2.90
N SER A 147 16.18 -11.98 3.74
CA SER A 147 14.85 -12.53 3.46
C SER A 147 13.74 -11.46 3.48
N VAL A 148 13.85 -10.46 4.36
CA VAL A 148 12.94 -9.31 4.41
C VAL A 148 13.04 -8.47 3.14
N VAL A 149 14.26 -8.09 2.73
CA VAL A 149 14.48 -7.28 1.52
C VAL A 149 14.02 -8.02 0.28
N SER A 150 14.39 -9.30 0.11
CA SER A 150 13.93 -10.09 -1.04
C SER A 150 12.40 -10.21 -1.11
N ALA A 151 11.72 -10.28 0.04
CA ALA A 151 10.25 -10.30 0.08
C ALA A 151 9.66 -8.94 -0.34
N LEU A 152 10.23 -7.83 0.13
CA LEU A 152 9.82 -6.48 -0.26
C LEU A 152 10.06 -6.21 -1.75
N GLU A 153 11.22 -6.59 -2.28
CA GLU A 153 11.55 -6.45 -3.71
C GLU A 153 10.58 -7.24 -4.58
N ALA A 154 10.31 -8.51 -4.23
CA ALA A 154 9.39 -9.35 -4.98
C ALA A 154 7.97 -8.77 -4.98
N GLU A 155 7.49 -8.28 -3.84
CA GLU A 155 6.18 -7.63 -3.73
C GLU A 155 6.14 -6.30 -4.51
N MET A 156 7.20 -5.49 -4.48
CA MET A 156 7.29 -4.24 -5.23
C MET A 156 7.27 -4.48 -6.74
N VAL A 157 8.05 -5.44 -7.25
CA VAL A 157 8.05 -5.81 -8.67
C VAL A 157 6.67 -6.27 -9.10
N PHE A 158 6.00 -7.08 -8.29
CA PHE A 158 4.63 -7.52 -8.56
C PHE A 158 3.65 -6.33 -8.63
N LEU A 159 3.67 -5.42 -7.64
CA LEU A 159 2.79 -4.27 -7.60
C LEU A 159 3.05 -3.29 -8.75
N ARG A 160 4.32 -3.04 -9.10
CA ARG A 160 4.71 -2.22 -10.24
C ARG A 160 4.14 -2.77 -11.54
N ASN A 161 4.29 -4.07 -11.78
CA ASN A 161 3.76 -4.70 -12.99
C ASN A 161 2.24 -4.64 -13.04
N LEU A 162 1.57 -4.85 -11.90
CA LEU A 162 0.12 -4.75 -11.78
C LEU A 162 -0.37 -3.32 -12.06
N VAL A 163 0.27 -2.32 -11.48
CA VAL A 163 -0.05 -0.90 -11.72
C VAL A 163 0.20 -0.55 -13.18
N GLY A 164 1.37 -0.89 -13.73
CA GLY A 164 1.71 -0.63 -15.13
C GLY A 164 0.70 -1.23 -16.11
N SER A 165 0.23 -2.45 -15.85
CA SER A 165 -0.81 -3.10 -16.66
C SER A 165 -2.14 -2.34 -16.61
N VAL A 166 -2.60 -1.96 -15.41
CA VAL A 166 -3.88 -1.24 -15.25
C VAL A 166 -3.83 0.16 -15.85
N LEU A 167 -2.68 0.84 -15.72
CA LEU A 167 -2.48 2.16 -16.33
C LEU A 167 -2.50 2.08 -17.86
N ALA A 168 -1.80 1.12 -18.46
CA ALA A 168 -1.84 0.90 -19.90
C ALA A 168 -3.26 0.59 -20.40
N GLU A 169 -4.03 -0.23 -19.67
CA GLU A 169 -5.43 -0.52 -20.00
C GLU A 169 -6.34 0.72 -19.91
N LEU A 170 -6.02 1.70 -19.07
CA LEU A 170 -6.80 2.93 -18.89
C LEU A 170 -6.48 4.00 -19.93
N GLU A 171 -5.30 3.96 -20.55
CA GLU A 171 -4.93 4.87 -21.64
C GLU A 171 -5.78 4.63 -22.91
N ASP A 172 -6.14 3.38 -23.19
CA ASP A 172 -6.95 3.00 -24.35
C ASP A 172 -8.43 3.40 -24.19
N ASP A 173 -9.04 3.06 -23.05
CA ASP A 173 -10.43 3.39 -22.74
C ASP A 173 -10.70 3.47 -21.23
N ILE A 174 -11.49 4.47 -20.86
CA ILE A 174 -11.91 4.70 -19.47
C ILE A 174 -13.14 3.87 -19.17
N ASP A 175 -12.93 2.77 -18.45
CA ASP A 175 -13.99 1.91 -17.93
C ASP A 175 -14.04 1.93 -16.40
N ARG A 176 -15.26 1.83 -15.86
CA ARG A 176 -15.55 1.78 -14.42
C ARG A 176 -14.84 0.61 -13.74
N ASP A 177 -14.75 -0.55 -14.38
CA ASP A 177 -14.12 -1.72 -13.78
C ASP A 177 -12.58 -1.60 -13.75
N LYS A 178 -11.99 -0.99 -14.78
CA LYS A 178 -10.56 -0.62 -14.77
C LYS A 178 -10.25 0.41 -13.69
N PHE A 179 -11.10 1.42 -13.51
CA PHE A 179 -10.94 2.39 -12.42
C PHE A 179 -11.05 1.74 -11.03
N ARG A 180 -11.98 0.79 -10.84
CA ARG A 180 -12.05 0.00 -9.59
C ARG A 180 -10.77 -0.80 -9.35
N ARG A 181 -10.18 -1.40 -10.39
CA ARG A 181 -8.87 -2.09 -10.29
C ARG A 181 -7.76 -1.11 -9.91
N LEU A 182 -7.74 0.09 -10.49
CA LEU A 182 -6.78 1.15 -10.15
C LEU A 182 -6.89 1.54 -8.67
N LEU A 183 -8.11 1.75 -8.15
CA LEU A 183 -8.34 2.03 -6.73
C LEU A 183 -7.87 0.90 -5.81
N HIS A 184 -8.10 -0.36 -6.22
CA HIS A 184 -7.62 -1.51 -5.46
C HIS A 184 -6.09 -1.59 -5.46
N CYS A 185 -5.44 -1.33 -6.59
CA CYS A 185 -3.98 -1.26 -6.68
C CYS A 185 -3.41 -0.12 -5.83
N SER A 186 -4.05 1.06 -5.85
CA SER A 186 -3.69 2.21 -5.01
C SER A 186 -3.68 1.85 -3.51
N ARG A 187 -4.73 1.19 -3.01
CA ARG A 187 -4.79 0.75 -1.60
C ARG A 187 -3.72 -0.28 -1.26
N LYS A 188 -3.47 -1.25 -2.15
CA LYS A 188 -2.40 -2.25 -1.95
C LYS A 188 -1.02 -1.59 -1.91
N LEU A 189 -0.75 -0.68 -2.84
CA LEU A 189 0.52 0.04 -2.91
C LEU A 189 0.74 0.93 -1.69
N SER A 190 -0.31 1.63 -1.21
CA SER A 190 -0.23 2.41 0.03
C SER A 190 0.03 1.53 1.26
N SER A 191 -0.63 0.37 1.36
CA SER A 191 -0.37 -0.58 2.45
C SER A 191 1.06 -1.15 2.39
N PHE A 192 1.58 -1.41 1.19
CA PHE A 192 2.95 -1.86 0.99
C PHE A 192 3.96 -0.77 1.36
N HIS A 193 3.77 0.46 0.87
CA HIS A 193 4.62 1.62 1.18
C HIS A 193 4.72 1.83 2.70
N ASN A 194 3.58 1.87 3.40
CA ASN A 194 3.56 2.05 4.84
C ASN A 194 4.32 0.92 5.57
N ARG A 195 4.16 -0.33 5.13
CA ARG A 195 4.91 -1.46 5.69
C ARG A 195 6.42 -1.32 5.46
N ALA A 196 6.86 -1.03 4.25
CA ALA A 196 8.26 -0.85 3.91
C ALA A 196 8.89 0.31 4.68
N LYS A 197 8.16 1.42 4.83
CA LYS A 197 8.58 2.59 5.62
C LYS A 197 8.78 2.24 7.10
N LEU A 198 7.88 1.46 7.71
CA LEU A 198 8.07 1.01 9.08
C LEU A 198 9.31 0.10 9.25
N VAL A 199 9.67 -0.69 8.22
CA VAL A 199 10.92 -1.47 8.24
C VAL A 199 12.13 -0.55 8.17
N GLN A 200 12.09 0.46 7.30
CA GLN A 200 13.13 1.49 7.20
C GLN A 200 13.33 2.22 8.54
N GLU A 201 12.23 2.66 9.16
CA GLU A 201 12.25 3.33 10.47
C GLU A 201 12.85 2.44 11.57
N ALA A 202 12.51 1.15 11.59
CA ALA A 202 13.07 0.21 12.56
C ALA A 202 14.58 -0.05 12.38
N LEU A 203 15.09 0.02 11.14
CA LEU A 203 16.53 -0.06 10.86
C LEU A 203 17.24 1.25 11.24
N ALA A 204 16.65 2.39 10.90
CA ALA A 204 17.17 3.71 11.24
C ALA A 204 17.28 3.93 12.76
N GLU A 205 16.26 3.51 13.53
CA GLU A 205 16.26 3.64 14.99
C GLU A 205 17.49 2.95 15.64
N VAL A 206 17.89 1.79 15.11
CA VAL A 206 19.09 1.07 15.60
C VAL A 206 20.37 1.74 15.13
N LEU A 207 20.43 2.19 13.87
CA LEU A 207 21.59 2.88 13.31
C LEU A 207 21.87 4.24 13.98
N GLU A 208 20.85 4.92 14.49
CA GLU A 208 21.00 6.20 15.18
C GLU A 208 21.57 6.08 16.60
N GLN A 209 21.59 4.88 17.18
CA GLN A 209 21.97 4.64 18.57
C GLN A 209 23.23 3.74 18.66
N ASP A 210 24.40 4.36 18.78
CA ASP A 210 25.69 3.66 18.96
C ASP A 210 25.67 2.66 20.14
N GLU A 211 24.95 2.97 21.22
CA GLU A 211 24.78 2.08 22.37
C GLU A 211 24.08 0.77 21.98
N ASP A 212 23.09 0.84 21.09
CA ASP A 212 22.39 -0.33 20.59
C ASP A 212 23.28 -1.13 19.65
N LEU A 213 23.98 -0.47 18.72
CA LEU A 213 24.94 -1.12 17.82
C LEU A 213 26.03 -1.88 18.61
N ALA A 214 26.67 -1.22 19.58
CA ALA A 214 27.64 -1.86 20.46
C ALA A 214 27.01 -3.00 21.28
N ALA A 215 25.74 -2.87 21.67
CA ALA A 215 25.02 -3.90 22.41
C ALA A 215 24.68 -5.15 21.58
N MET A 216 24.69 -5.08 20.25
CA MET A 216 24.41 -6.22 19.37
C MET A 216 25.57 -7.21 19.24
N TYR A 217 26.78 -6.87 19.69
CA TYR A 217 27.93 -7.78 19.73
C TYR A 217 27.79 -8.79 20.88
N LEU A 218 26.97 -9.83 20.67
CA LEU A 218 26.63 -10.82 21.69
C LEU A 218 27.77 -11.82 21.95
N THR A 219 28.55 -12.17 20.93
CA THR A 219 29.70 -13.08 21.04
C THR A 219 30.78 -12.47 21.94
N ASP A 220 31.08 -11.19 21.78
CA ASP A 220 32.06 -10.47 22.61
C ASP A 220 31.58 -10.37 24.06
N LYS A 221 30.30 -10.06 24.27
CA LYS A 221 29.68 -10.06 25.61
C LYS A 221 29.74 -11.41 26.30
N LYS A 222 29.64 -12.51 25.55
CA LYS A 222 29.74 -13.88 26.08
C LYS A 222 31.15 -14.18 26.61
N ILE A 223 32.18 -13.55 26.04
CA ILE A 223 33.59 -13.69 26.42
C ILE A 223 34.00 -12.61 27.46
N ASP A 224 33.04 -11.80 27.94
CA ASP A 224 33.25 -10.64 28.83
C ASP A 224 34.22 -9.59 28.25
N HIS A 225 34.26 -9.50 26.91
CA HIS A 225 35.02 -8.48 26.22
C HIS A 225 34.21 -7.18 26.18
N LYS A 226 34.68 -6.17 26.91
CA LYS A 226 34.06 -4.84 26.91
C LYS A 226 34.56 -4.02 25.72
N ARG A 227 33.72 -3.97 24.69
CA ARG A 227 33.95 -3.14 23.51
C ARG A 227 33.71 -1.66 23.83
N GLN A 228 34.44 -0.78 23.16
CA GLN A 228 34.12 0.64 23.20
C GLN A 228 32.85 0.89 22.38
N ILE A 229 32.07 1.89 22.78
CA ILE A 229 30.80 2.20 22.12
C ILE A 229 31.03 2.52 20.65
N SER A 230 32.14 3.16 20.28
CA SER A 230 32.44 3.55 18.89
C SER A 230 33.00 2.44 17.98
N ASP A 231 33.20 1.23 18.50
CA ASP A 231 33.80 0.11 17.72
C ASP A 231 32.69 -0.81 17.19
N HIS A 232 31.85 -0.27 16.31
CA HIS A 232 30.71 -0.96 15.68
C HIS A 232 30.67 -0.82 14.14
N GLU A 233 31.77 -0.41 13.51
CA GLU A 233 31.84 -0.11 12.07
C GLU A 233 31.36 -1.28 11.19
N GLU A 234 31.74 -2.52 11.52
CA GLU A 234 31.34 -3.70 10.74
C GLU A 234 29.83 -3.92 10.71
N LEU A 235 29.16 -3.77 11.86
CA LEU A 235 27.70 -3.94 11.96
C LEU A 235 26.97 -2.76 11.34
N GLU A 236 27.47 -1.55 11.56
CA GLU A 236 26.92 -0.31 11.00
C GLU A 236 26.88 -0.39 9.47
N VAL A 237 28.00 -0.73 8.82
CA VAL A 237 28.07 -0.89 7.35
C VAL A 237 27.08 -1.96 6.85
N LEU A 238 26.92 -3.06 7.58
CA LEU A 238 25.95 -4.11 7.24
C LEU A 238 24.51 -3.56 7.29
N LEU A 239 24.13 -2.93 8.40
CA LEU A 239 22.79 -2.38 8.60
C LEU A 239 22.50 -1.21 7.66
N GLU A 240 23.47 -0.34 7.39
CA GLU A 240 23.37 0.74 6.42
C GLU A 240 23.09 0.21 5.01
N SER A 241 23.78 -0.86 4.60
CA SER A 241 23.54 -1.49 3.29
C SER A 241 22.10 -1.96 3.14
N PHE A 242 21.54 -2.64 4.15
CA PHE A 242 20.14 -3.07 4.14
C PHE A 242 19.17 -1.89 4.26
N SER A 243 19.48 -0.89 5.08
CA SER A 243 18.68 0.34 5.21
C SER A 243 18.56 1.07 3.86
N LYS A 244 19.67 1.17 3.12
CA LYS A 244 19.70 1.77 1.78
C LYS A 244 18.89 0.97 0.75
N GLN A 245 18.97 -0.36 0.78
CA GLN A 245 18.13 -1.21 -0.08
C GLN A 245 16.63 -1.01 0.20
N VAL A 246 16.23 -0.93 1.48
CA VAL A 246 14.84 -0.67 1.84
C VAL A 246 14.41 0.74 1.44
N GLU A 247 15.28 1.76 1.61
CA GLU A 247 15.03 3.14 1.17
C GLU A 247 14.77 3.24 -0.34
N GLU A 248 15.53 2.50 -1.16
CA GLU A 248 15.31 2.42 -2.60
C GLU A 248 13.92 1.86 -2.93
N ILE A 249 13.51 0.78 -2.26
CA ILE A 249 12.17 0.17 -2.43
C ILE A 249 11.06 1.14 -2.00
N VAL A 250 11.23 1.85 -0.89
CA VAL A 250 10.27 2.86 -0.41
C VAL A 250 10.11 3.99 -1.44
N THR A 251 11.23 4.47 -1.97
CA THR A 251 11.27 5.52 -3.00
C THR A 251 10.61 5.07 -4.30
N GLU A 252 10.87 3.84 -4.74
CA GLU A 252 10.22 3.26 -5.92
C GLU A 252 8.69 3.15 -5.71
N SER A 253 8.27 2.72 -4.51
CA SER A 253 6.86 2.64 -4.15
C SER A 253 6.16 4.01 -4.12
N GLU A 254 6.84 5.05 -3.63
CA GLU A 254 6.32 6.41 -3.61
C GLU A 254 6.13 6.96 -5.04
N SER A 255 7.10 6.71 -5.92
CA SER A 255 6.99 7.05 -7.34
C SER A 255 5.81 6.34 -8.02
N ALA A 256 5.63 5.04 -7.78
CA ALA A 256 4.49 4.29 -8.30
C ALA A 256 3.15 4.82 -7.76
N MET A 257 3.09 5.24 -6.48
CA MET A 257 1.91 5.89 -5.91
C MET A 257 1.61 7.22 -6.60
N GLY A 258 2.64 8.04 -6.85
CA GLY A 258 2.52 9.29 -7.59
C GLY A 258 1.91 9.08 -8.98
N ASN A 259 2.37 8.06 -9.72
CA ASN A 259 1.84 7.74 -11.05
C ASN A 259 0.36 7.33 -11.02
N VAL A 260 -0.04 6.56 -10.01
CA VAL A 260 -1.44 6.16 -9.81
C VAL A 260 -2.32 7.38 -9.53
N THR A 261 -1.90 8.25 -8.61
CA THR A 261 -2.64 9.48 -8.27
C THR A 261 -2.73 10.43 -9.46
N ALA A 262 -1.63 10.64 -10.19
CA ALA A 262 -1.63 11.47 -11.40
C ALA A 262 -2.60 10.93 -12.47
N THR A 263 -2.66 9.61 -12.64
CA THR A 263 -3.61 8.99 -13.59
C THR A 263 -5.06 9.12 -13.10
N GLN A 264 -5.31 9.01 -11.80
CA GLN A 264 -6.64 9.25 -11.23
C GLN A 264 -7.12 10.68 -11.53
N GLU A 265 -6.24 11.67 -11.34
CA GLU A 265 -6.53 13.07 -11.67
C GLU A 265 -6.81 13.25 -13.16
N ILE A 266 -6.04 12.61 -14.04
CA ILE A 266 -6.28 12.64 -15.50
C ILE A 266 -7.62 12.02 -15.86
N VAL A 267 -7.96 10.87 -15.29
CA VAL A 267 -9.26 10.21 -15.53
C VAL A 267 -10.42 11.10 -15.09
N ASP A 268 -10.32 11.71 -13.90
CA ASP A 268 -11.34 12.64 -13.40
C ASP A 268 -11.51 13.85 -14.33
N LEU A 269 -10.40 14.43 -14.82
CA LEU A 269 -10.43 15.52 -15.81
C LEU A 269 -11.13 15.11 -17.12
N ILE A 270 -10.89 13.88 -17.61
CA ILE A 270 -11.53 13.38 -18.82
C ILE A 270 -13.03 13.16 -18.61
N LEU A 271 -13.44 12.61 -17.47
CA LEU A 271 -14.85 12.40 -17.13
C LEU A 271 -15.60 13.74 -17.02
N ASP A 272 -14.99 14.75 -16.41
CA ASP A 272 -15.55 16.10 -16.34
C ASP A 272 -15.67 16.76 -17.73
N SER A 273 -14.68 16.55 -18.60
CA SER A 273 -14.73 17.00 -20.00
C SER A 273 -15.89 16.33 -20.77
N ASN A 274 -16.08 15.03 -20.60
CA ASN A 274 -17.19 14.28 -21.22
C ASN A 274 -18.55 14.78 -20.72
N ARG A 275 -18.69 15.00 -19.41
CA ARG A 275 -19.90 15.61 -18.83
C ARG A 275 -20.17 17.00 -19.42
N ASN A 276 -19.15 17.83 -19.55
CA ASN A 276 -19.28 19.16 -20.13
C ASN A 276 -19.64 19.12 -21.64
N SER A 277 -19.13 18.14 -22.37
CA SER A 277 -19.50 17.89 -23.77
C SER A 277 -20.97 17.51 -23.90
N LEU A 278 -21.46 16.61 -23.04
CA LEU A 278 -22.88 16.20 -22.99
C LEU A 278 -23.80 17.38 -22.64
N LEU A 279 -23.45 18.17 -21.61
CA LEU A 279 -24.20 19.39 -21.26
C LEU A 279 -24.23 20.39 -22.43
N THR A 280 -23.13 20.54 -23.16
CA THR A 280 -23.08 21.40 -24.34
C THR A 280 -24.01 20.88 -25.44
N LEU A 281 -24.05 19.56 -25.66
CA LEU A 281 -24.93 18.94 -26.63
C LEU A 281 -26.40 19.13 -26.25
N ASP A 282 -26.75 18.92 -24.98
CA ASP A 282 -28.09 19.14 -24.43
C ASP A 282 -28.55 20.60 -24.60
N LEU A 283 -27.67 21.57 -24.29
CA LEU A 283 -27.94 22.99 -24.54
C LEU A 283 -28.17 23.28 -26.02
N ARG A 284 -27.43 22.65 -26.95
CA ARG A 284 -27.65 22.82 -28.40
C ARG A 284 -29.01 22.29 -28.83
N VAL A 285 -29.40 21.10 -28.36
CA VAL A 285 -30.72 20.51 -28.63
C VAL A 285 -31.83 21.38 -28.03
N SER A 286 -31.65 21.88 -26.82
CA SER A 286 -32.59 22.80 -26.16
C SER A 286 -32.75 24.13 -26.92
N ILE A 287 -31.66 24.70 -27.45
CA ILE A 287 -31.73 25.90 -28.31
C ILE A 287 -32.47 25.60 -29.61
N MET A 288 -32.24 24.44 -30.24
CA MET A 288 -32.93 24.03 -31.46
C MET A 288 -34.43 23.80 -31.23
N THR A 289 -34.80 23.15 -30.13
CA THR A 289 -36.22 22.93 -29.76
C THR A 289 -36.93 24.24 -29.43
N MET A 290 -36.26 25.19 -28.76
CA MET A 290 -36.78 26.55 -28.55
C MET A 290 -37.00 27.27 -29.89
N GLY A 291 -36.08 27.12 -30.84
CA GLY A 291 -36.22 27.61 -32.20
C GLY A 291 -37.46 27.07 -32.91
N ILE A 292 -37.58 25.74 -32.96
CA ILE A 292 -38.75 25.05 -33.53
C ILE A 292 -40.04 25.47 -32.81
N GLY A 293 -40.02 25.59 -31.48
CA GLY A 293 -41.15 26.01 -30.66
C GLY A 293 -41.63 27.42 -31.01
N SER A 294 -40.71 28.37 -31.22
CA SER A 294 -41.06 29.74 -31.63
C SER A 294 -41.71 29.80 -33.02
N GLY A 295 -41.23 29.01 -33.99
CA GLY A 295 -41.86 28.89 -35.30
C GLY A 295 -43.22 28.19 -35.25
N THR A 296 -43.31 27.11 -34.47
CA THR A 296 -44.55 26.33 -34.28
C THR A 296 -45.63 27.16 -33.60
N LEU A 297 -45.29 28.05 -32.68
CA LEU A 297 -46.25 28.97 -32.04
C LEU A 297 -46.95 29.85 -33.07
N ILE A 298 -46.17 30.44 -33.99
CA ILE A 298 -46.71 31.29 -35.07
C ILE A 298 -47.58 30.46 -36.02
N ALA A 299 -47.10 29.29 -36.43
CA ALA A 299 -47.88 28.38 -37.27
C ALA A 299 -49.17 27.92 -36.57
N GLY A 300 -49.12 27.69 -35.26
CA GLY A 300 -50.27 27.31 -34.44
C GLY A 300 -51.32 28.41 -34.36
N LEU A 301 -50.92 29.66 -34.08
CA LEU A 301 -51.84 30.81 -34.01
C LEU A 301 -52.63 31.01 -35.31
N PHE A 302 -51.96 30.90 -36.46
CA PHE A 302 -52.61 31.02 -37.78
C PHE A 302 -53.27 29.72 -38.27
N GLY A 303 -52.94 28.58 -37.67
CA GLY A 303 -53.57 27.27 -37.94
C GLY A 303 -54.83 27.00 -37.11
N MET A 304 -55.17 27.91 -36.18
CA MET A 304 -56.40 27.82 -35.38
C MET A 304 -57.61 28.30 -36.19
N ASN A 305 -58.80 27.76 -35.86
CA ASN A 305 -60.07 28.09 -36.49
C ASN A 305 -60.63 29.46 -36.00
N LEU A 306 -59.83 30.52 -36.15
CA LEU A 306 -60.18 31.90 -35.82
C LEU A 306 -60.14 32.73 -37.12
N LEU A 307 -61.15 33.59 -37.33
CA LEU A 307 -61.27 34.43 -38.52
C LEU A 307 -60.09 35.40 -38.67
N SER A 308 -59.06 35.01 -39.42
CA SER A 308 -57.84 35.80 -39.56
C SER A 308 -57.96 36.91 -40.62
N HIS A 309 -59.01 36.91 -41.45
CA HIS A 309 -59.22 37.84 -42.59
C HIS A 309 -58.12 37.83 -43.67
N MET A 310 -57.04 37.05 -43.49
CA MET A 310 -55.92 36.88 -44.44
C MET A 310 -56.02 35.61 -45.29
N GLU A 311 -57.10 34.84 -45.15
CA GLU A 311 -57.30 33.54 -45.82
C GLU A 311 -57.62 33.65 -47.31
N GLN A 312 -58.14 34.80 -47.76
CA GLN A 312 -58.58 35.02 -49.15
C GLN A 312 -57.43 35.45 -50.07
N GLU A 313 -56.26 35.78 -49.50
CA GLU A 313 -55.08 36.24 -50.23
C GLU A 313 -54.20 35.04 -50.68
N PRO A 314 -53.94 34.86 -51.99
CA PRO A 314 -53.23 33.69 -52.52
C PRO A 314 -51.77 33.55 -52.03
N TYR A 315 -51.16 34.63 -51.53
CA TYR A 315 -49.78 34.65 -51.05
C TYR A 315 -49.63 34.58 -49.52
N ALA A 316 -50.73 34.65 -48.75
CA ALA A 316 -50.68 34.75 -47.29
C ALA A 316 -50.02 33.52 -46.63
N PHE A 317 -50.31 32.32 -47.14
CA PHE A 317 -49.71 31.06 -46.67
C PHE A 317 -48.17 31.08 -46.77
N TYR A 318 -47.64 31.50 -47.92
CA TYR A 318 -46.20 31.59 -48.15
C TYR A 318 -45.55 32.66 -47.27
N GLY A 319 -46.23 33.79 -47.05
CA GLY A 319 -45.75 34.88 -46.18
C GLY A 319 -45.62 34.46 -44.72
N VAL A 320 -46.67 33.87 -44.15
CA VAL A 320 -46.67 33.41 -42.74
C VAL A 320 -45.65 32.28 -42.54
N SER A 321 -45.54 31.35 -43.49
CA SER A 321 -44.55 30.26 -43.45
C SER A 321 -43.12 30.80 -43.49
N ALA A 322 -42.83 31.79 -44.34
CA ALA A 322 -41.52 32.43 -44.41
C ALA A 322 -41.16 33.19 -43.12
N ILE A 323 -42.11 33.93 -42.55
CA ILE A 323 -41.91 34.68 -41.30
C ILE A 323 -41.67 33.73 -40.12
N SER A 324 -42.47 32.67 -40.00
CA SER A 324 -42.30 31.63 -38.98
C SER A 324 -40.91 30.99 -39.07
N LEU A 325 -40.46 30.65 -40.29
CA LEU A 325 -39.12 30.09 -40.52
C LEU A 325 -38.01 31.07 -40.14
N VAL A 326 -38.14 32.35 -40.49
CA VAL A 326 -37.16 33.40 -40.14
C VAL A 326 -37.06 33.57 -38.62
N ILE A 327 -38.19 33.56 -37.90
CA ILE A 327 -38.20 33.69 -36.44
C ILE A 327 -37.61 32.45 -35.77
N ALA A 328 -37.95 31.25 -36.24
CA ALA A 328 -37.38 29.99 -35.75
C ALA A 328 -35.85 29.94 -35.97
N LEU A 329 -35.37 30.34 -37.14
CA LEU A 329 -33.93 30.41 -37.43
C LEU A 329 -33.26 31.52 -36.64
N GLY A 330 -33.88 32.69 -36.51
CA GLY A 330 -33.35 33.83 -35.79
C GLY A 330 -33.13 33.54 -34.31
N THR A 331 -34.11 32.92 -33.64
CA THR A 331 -34.02 32.50 -32.24
C THR A 331 -32.95 31.41 -32.04
N THR A 332 -32.87 30.42 -32.94
CA THR A 332 -31.84 29.38 -32.91
C THR A 332 -30.43 29.97 -33.08
N ILE A 333 -30.23 30.82 -34.08
CA ILE A 333 -28.93 31.47 -34.36
C ILE A 333 -28.52 32.37 -33.20
N HIS A 334 -29.47 33.12 -32.62
CA HIS A 334 -29.22 33.95 -31.44
C HIS A 334 -28.75 33.09 -30.27
N GLY A 335 -29.47 32.00 -29.96
CA GLY A 335 -29.11 31.08 -28.88
C GLY A 335 -27.71 30.48 -29.06
N LEU A 336 -27.38 29.99 -30.27
CA LEU A 336 -26.07 29.42 -30.58
C LEU A 336 -24.93 30.46 -30.53
N ARG A 337 -25.19 31.72 -30.92
CA ARG A 337 -24.23 32.83 -30.79
C ARG A 337 -23.97 33.21 -29.34
N THR A 338 -24.98 33.14 -28.49
CA THR A 338 -24.81 33.40 -27.06
C THR A 338 -24.03 32.28 -26.39
N LEU A 339 -24.35 31.02 -26.69
CA LEU A 339 -23.60 29.85 -26.20
C LEU A 339 -22.12 29.90 -26.61
N SER A 340 -21.82 30.23 -27.87
CA SER A 340 -20.44 30.34 -28.35
C SER A 340 -19.67 31.51 -27.73
N ARG A 341 -20.32 32.64 -27.43
CA ARG A 341 -19.70 33.76 -26.71
C ARG A 341 -19.34 33.38 -25.28
N ILE A 342 -20.25 32.77 -24.53
CA ILE A 342 -20.01 32.36 -23.14
C ILE A 342 -18.88 31.34 -23.07
N ARG A 343 -18.86 30.35 -23.97
CA ARG A 343 -17.79 29.34 -24.02
C ARG A 343 -16.42 29.91 -24.42
N ARG A 344 -16.39 30.96 -25.25
CA ARG A 344 -15.14 31.64 -25.64
C ARG A 344 -14.49 32.35 -24.45
N VAL A 345 -15.30 32.95 -23.56
CA VAL A 345 -14.81 33.62 -22.35
C VAL A 345 -14.24 32.61 -21.34
N GLY A 346 -14.82 31.41 -21.24
CA GLY A 346 -14.34 30.35 -20.34
C GLY A 346 -13.02 29.67 -20.73
N LEU A 347 -12.58 29.79 -21.99
CA LEU A 347 -11.29 29.25 -22.45
C LEU A 347 -10.19 30.33 -22.55
N SER A 348 -10.56 31.62 -22.52
CA SER A 348 -9.62 32.74 -22.66
C SER A 348 -9.05 33.26 -21.34
N SER A 349 -9.45 32.70 -20.19
CA SER A 349 -9.01 33.17 -18.87
C SER A 349 -7.96 32.28 -18.18
N GLY A 350 -7.32 31.35 -18.89
CA GLY A 350 -6.44 30.36 -18.23
C GLY A 350 -5.38 29.66 -19.09
N THR A 351 -4.86 30.27 -20.15
CA THR A 351 -3.70 29.70 -20.86
C THR A 351 -2.60 30.75 -21.05
N GLY A 352 -1.80 30.92 -20.00
CA GLY A 352 -0.38 31.15 -20.19
C GLY A 352 0.20 29.92 -20.91
N GLN A 353 0.94 30.20 -21.98
CA GLN A 353 1.70 29.30 -22.84
C GLN A 353 2.01 27.91 -22.25
N MET A 354 1.45 26.87 -22.87
CA MET A 354 2.12 25.58 -22.92
C MET A 354 2.33 25.25 -24.39
N SER A 355 3.58 25.41 -24.81
CA SER A 355 4.06 25.16 -26.15
C SER A 355 3.78 23.72 -26.57
N ARG A 356 3.23 23.57 -27.78
CA ARG A 356 3.23 22.28 -28.50
C ARG A 356 4.68 21.78 -28.59
N ARG A 357 5.03 20.75 -27.81
CA ARG A 357 6.18 19.91 -28.11
C ARG A 357 5.74 18.77 -29.03
N PRO A 358 6.56 18.40 -30.04
CA PRO A 358 6.26 17.24 -30.87
C PRO A 358 6.42 15.97 -30.03
N SER A 359 5.61 14.96 -30.37
CA SER A 359 5.65 13.61 -29.83
C SER A 359 7.01 12.96 -30.13
N THR A 360 7.90 12.93 -29.14
CA THR A 360 8.95 11.92 -29.04
C THR A 360 8.67 11.09 -27.79
N PRO A 361 8.75 9.75 -27.86
CA PRO A 361 8.61 8.92 -26.68
C PRO A 361 9.89 9.07 -25.85
N TRP A 362 9.84 9.95 -24.86
CA TRP A 362 10.95 10.19 -23.92
C TRP A 362 10.84 9.17 -22.79
N LEU A 363 11.58 8.07 -22.92
CA LEU A 363 11.90 7.14 -21.83
C LEU A 363 13.30 7.44 -21.31
N PRO A 364 13.48 7.76 -20.03
CA PRO A 364 14.72 7.52 -19.33
C PRO A 364 14.50 6.37 -18.34
N LEU A 365 14.52 5.14 -18.84
CA LEU A 365 14.69 3.95 -18.01
C LEU A 365 15.94 3.22 -18.52
N PRO A 366 16.96 2.98 -17.68
CA PRO A 366 18.09 2.15 -18.07
C PRO A 366 17.66 0.68 -18.00
N LEU A 367 16.90 0.21 -18.99
CA LEU A 367 16.76 -1.23 -19.21
C LEU A 367 18.04 -1.74 -19.86
N ARG A 368 19.05 -1.99 -19.01
CA ARG A 368 20.26 -2.73 -19.38
C ARG A 368 19.87 -4.18 -19.68
N ARG A 369 19.50 -4.44 -20.93
CA ARG A 369 19.33 -5.79 -21.48
C ARG A 369 20.72 -6.44 -21.55
N ARG A 370 21.04 -7.31 -20.59
CA ARG A 370 22.21 -8.21 -20.65
C ARG A 370 21.94 -9.26 -21.73
N GLY A 371 22.73 -9.24 -22.81
CA GLY A 371 22.81 -10.34 -23.77
C GLY A 371 23.69 -11.49 -23.25
N PRO A 372 23.54 -12.72 -23.77
CA PRO A 372 24.20 -13.92 -23.25
C PRO A 372 25.60 -14.17 -23.84
N GLU A 373 26.34 -13.13 -24.23
CA GLU A 373 27.72 -13.29 -24.67
C GLU A 373 28.66 -12.54 -23.74
N GLY A 374 29.72 -13.27 -23.33
CA GLY A 374 30.79 -12.82 -22.43
C GLY A 374 31.50 -11.55 -22.93
N TRP A 375 32.42 -11.00 -22.16
CA TRP A 375 33.86 -11.32 -22.16
C TRP A 375 34.53 -10.08 -21.49
N PRO A 376 35.85 -10.03 -21.23
CA PRO A 376 36.84 -11.04 -20.86
C PRO A 376 37.19 -11.01 -19.36
#